data_AF-A0A917F419-F1
#
_entry.id   AF-A0A917F419-F1
#
_cell.length_a   1.000
_cell.length_b   1.000
_cell.length_c   1.000
_cell.angle_alpha   90.00
_cell.angle_beta   90.00
_cell.angle_gamma   90.00
#
_symmetry.space_group_name_H-M   'P 1'
#
loop_
_entity.id
_entity.type
_entity.pdbx_description
1 polymer ?
#
loop_
_entity_poly.entity_id
_entity_poly.type
_entity_poly.pdbx_seq_one_letter_code
_entity_poly.pdbx_strand_id
1 'polypeptide(L)' 'MTEERQPASWWLHKAHARVTDWERRGGDYAVWARSDAKIVQEHRPVPFETGAPCQECGKAWPCGMFRAVLASD' A
#
# COMPACT_ATOMS: atom_id res chain seq x y z
N MET A 1 -3.48 20.06 -2.91
CA MET A 1 -3.34 19.01 -3.95
C MET A 1 -3.91 17.73 -3.38
N THR A 2 -5.05 17.25 -3.89
CA THR A 2 -5.65 15.99 -3.45
C THR A 2 -4.75 14.81 -3.86
N GLU A 3 -4.41 13.92 -2.93
CA GLU A 3 -3.52 12.77 -3.14
C GLU A 3 -3.98 11.81 -4.25
N GLU A 4 -5.24 11.94 -4.68
CA GLU A 4 -5.90 11.10 -5.69
C GLU A 4 -5.28 11.13 -7.10
N ARG A 5 -4.35 12.05 -7.40
CA ARG A 5 -3.69 12.15 -8.72
C ARG A 5 -2.25 11.63 -8.76
N GLN A 6 -1.79 10.96 -7.69
CA GLN A 6 -0.42 10.48 -7.63
C GLN A 6 -0.23 9.20 -8.46
N PRO A 7 0.95 9.00 -9.10
CA PRO A 7 1.25 7.79 -9.87
C PRO A 7 1.36 6.56 -8.96
N ALA A 8 1.19 5.36 -9.52
CA ALA A 8 1.25 4.11 -8.76
C ALA A 8 2.57 3.94 -7.98
N SER A 9 3.69 4.39 -8.57
CA SER A 9 5.00 4.38 -7.92
C SER A 9 5.05 5.25 -6.65
N TRP A 10 4.36 6.39 -6.61
CA TRP A 10 4.36 7.28 -5.44
C TRP A 10 3.67 6.61 -4.25
N TRP A 11 2.51 6.01 -4.50
CA TRP A 11 1.74 5.27 -3.50
C TRP A 11 2.52 4.07 -2.94
N LEU A 12 3.19 3.32 -3.82
CA LEU A 12 4.02 2.18 -3.42
C LEU A 12 5.25 2.59 -2.62
N HIS A 13 5.92 3.69 -2.99
CA HIS A 13 7.03 4.23 -2.19
C HIS A 13 6.57 4.66 -0.79
N LYS A 14 5.42 5.34 -0.69
CA LYS A 14 4.82 5.68 0.61
C LYS A 14 4.57 4.44 1.46
N ALA A 15 3.96 3.41 0.87
CA ALA A 15 3.62 2.19 1.60
C ALA A 15 4.87 1.43 2.04
N HIS A 16 5.89 1.30 1.18
CA HIS A 16 7.17 0.71 1.56
C HIS A 16 7.87 1.50 2.67
N ALA A 17 7.91 2.83 2.60
CA ALA A 17 8.53 3.66 3.63
C ALA A 17 7.86 3.47 4.99
N ARG A 18 6.54 3.35 5.02
CA ARG A 18 5.77 3.08 6.23
C ARG A 18 6.08 1.70 6.81
N VAL A 19 6.03 0.65 5.97
CA VAL A 19 6.38 -0.72 6.37
C VAL A 19 7.77 -0.74 7.00
N THR A 20 8.76 -0.11 6.36
CA THR A 20 10.13 -0.02 6.88
C THR A 20 10.21 0.74 8.22
N ASP A 21 9.46 1.83 8.40
CA ASP A 21 9.44 2.54 9.69
C ASP A 21 8.85 1.67 10.81
N TRP A 22 7.76 0.94 10.52
CA TRP A 22 7.13 0.03 11.48
C TRP A 22 8.02 -1.17 11.83
N GLU A 23 8.71 -1.76 10.85
CA GLU A 23 9.71 -2.80 11.11
C GLU A 23 10.81 -2.30 12.04
N ARG A 24 11.30 -1.07 11.81
CA ARG A 24 12.35 -0.45 12.64
C ARG A 24 11.89 -0.17 14.07
N ARG A 25 10.60 0.14 14.29
CA ARG A 25 10.03 0.33 15.64
C ARG A 25 10.01 -0.96 16.46
N GLY A 26 9.90 -2.11 15.81
CA GLY A 26 9.88 -3.42 16.48
C GLY A 26 8.58 -3.70 17.24
N GLY A 27 8.58 -4.76 18.05
CA GLY A 27 7.41 -5.19 18.82
C GLY A 27 6.19 -5.50 17.93
N ASP A 28 5.01 -5.06 18.36
CA ASP A 28 3.76 -5.25 17.61
C ASP A 28 3.77 -4.56 16.25
N TYR A 29 4.50 -3.44 16.11
CA TYR A 29 4.65 -2.75 14.82
C TYR A 29 5.33 -3.62 13.78
N ALA A 30 6.32 -4.43 14.17
CA ALA A 30 6.96 -5.38 13.25
C ALA A 30 6.03 -6.54 12.86
N VAL A 31 5.06 -6.90 13.70
CA VAL A 31 4.01 -7.86 13.33
C VAL A 31 3.09 -7.26 12.28
N TRP A 32 2.62 -6.02 12.49
CA TRP A 32 1.77 -5.32 11.54
C TRP A 32 2.49 -5.02 10.22
N ALA A 33 3.76 -4.63 10.27
CA ALA A 33 4.55 -4.36 9.06
C ALA A 33 4.65 -5.58 8.15
N ARG A 34 4.78 -6.79 8.70
CA ARG A 34 4.77 -8.03 7.90
C ARG A 34 3.44 -8.27 7.20
N SER A 35 2.33 -7.98 7.88
CA SER A 35 0.99 -8.05 7.27
C SER A 35 0.82 -7.01 6.16
N ASP A 36 1.23 -5.77 6.42
CA ASP A 36 1.14 -4.67 5.48
C ASP A 36 2.04 -4.88 4.25
N ALA A 37 3.25 -5.40 4.44
CA ALA A 37 4.15 -5.76 3.34
C ALA A 37 3.50 -6.76 2.37
N LYS A 38 2.80 -7.75 2.90
CA LYS A 38 2.05 -8.73 2.11
C LYS A 38 0.93 -8.04 1.31
N ILE A 39 0.16 -7.16 1.94
CA ILE A 39 -0.88 -6.38 1.25
C ILE A 39 -0.28 -5.52 0.13
N VAL A 40 0.84 -4.84 0.36
CA VAL A 40 1.53 -4.01 -0.65
C VAL A 40 2.05 -4.84 -1.82
N GLN A 41 2.41 -6.10 -1.59
CA GLN A 41 2.85 -7.02 -2.62
C GLN A 41 1.68 -7.56 -3.46
N GLU A 42 0.60 -7.99 -2.82
CA GLU A 42 -0.53 -8.68 -3.47
C GLU A 42 -1.51 -7.69 -4.11
N HIS A 43 -1.79 -6.56 -3.46
CA HIS A 43 -2.73 -5.57 -3.95
C HIS A 43 -2.05 -4.53 -4.85
N ARG A 44 -1.48 -4.97 -5.98
CA ARG A 44 -0.85 -4.12 -7.00
C ARG A 44 -1.78 -3.87 -8.21
N PRO A 45 -1.60 -2.75 -8.94
CA PRO A 45 -2.36 -2.48 -10.15
C PRO A 45 -1.77 -3.24 -11.36
N VAL A 46 -2.65 -3.74 -12.24
CA VAL A 46 -2.28 -4.29 -13.55
C VAL A 46 -3.23 -3.72 -14.63
N PRO A 47 -2.75 -2.89 -15.58
CA PRO A 47 -1.37 -2.41 -15.74
C PRO A 47 -0.93 -1.50 -14.57
N PHE A 48 0.37 -1.20 -14.50
CA PHE A 48 0.97 -0.48 -13.36
C PHE A 48 0.64 1.02 -13.37
N GLU A 49 -0.61 1.38 -13.06
CA GLU A 49 -1.11 2.75 -13.06
C GLU A 49 -2.18 2.96 -11.99
N THR A 50 -2.36 4.21 -11.54
CA THR A 50 -3.44 4.57 -10.63
C THR A 50 -4.77 4.53 -11.39
N GLY A 51 -5.79 3.94 -10.79
CA GLY A 51 -7.10 3.69 -11.41
C GLY A 51 -7.22 2.33 -12.08
N ALA A 52 -6.10 1.67 -12.43
CA ALA A 52 -6.15 0.33 -13.00
C ALA A 52 -6.71 -0.71 -12.02
N PRO A 53 -7.20 -1.85 -12.54
CA PRO A 53 -7.64 -2.96 -11.70
C PRO A 53 -6.52 -3.45 -10.79
N CYS A 54 -6.84 -3.65 -9.52
CA CYS A 54 -6.00 -4.36 -8.58
C CYS A 54 -5.96 -5.85 -8.94
N GLN A 55 -4.76 -6.43 -9.03
CA GLN A 55 -4.55 -7.84 -9.35
C GLN A 55 -5.32 -8.78 -8.42
N GLU A 56 -5.30 -8.52 -7.11
CA GLU A 56 -5.88 -9.42 -6.12
C GLU A 56 -7.41 -9.31 -6.00
N CYS A 57 -7.97 -8.09 -6.13
CA CYS A 57 -9.40 -7.87 -5.85
C CYS A 57 -10.21 -7.31 -7.01
N GLY A 58 -9.59 -7.00 -8.16
CA GLY A 58 -10.24 -6.46 -9.35
C GLY A 58 -10.76 -5.02 -9.25
N LYS A 59 -10.77 -4.41 -8.06
CA LYS A 59 -11.22 -3.03 -7.83
C LYS A 59 -10.20 -2.00 -8.33
N ALA A 60 -10.65 -0.79 -8.63
CA ALA A 60 -9.78 0.32 -9.01
C ALA A 60 -8.70 0.57 -7.93
N TRP A 61 -7.46 0.73 -8.37
CA TRP A 61 -6.30 0.93 -7.52
C TRP A 61 -6.05 2.44 -7.23
N PRO A 62 -5.72 2.86 -6.00
CA PRO A 62 -5.44 2.06 -4.82
C PRO A 62 -6.73 1.51 -4.22
N CYS A 63 -6.81 0.19 -4.11
CA CYS A 63 -7.99 -0.49 -3.59
C CYS A 63 -8.07 -0.31 -2.06
N GLY A 64 -9.25 -0.62 -1.48
CA GLY A 64 -9.47 -0.46 -0.03
C GLY A 64 -8.42 -1.14 0.85
N MET A 65 -8.00 -2.36 0.49
CA MET A 65 -6.96 -3.10 1.23
C MET A 65 -5.62 -2.35 1.21
N PHE A 66 -5.19 -1.88 0.03
CA PHE A 66 -3.96 -1.09 -0.08
C PHE A 66 -4.08 0.24 0.69
N ARG A 67 -5.23 0.91 0.63
CA ARG A 67 -5.46 2.17 1.37
C ARG A 67 -5.39 1.97 2.88
N ALA A 68 -5.82 0.82 3.40
CA ALA A 68 -5.76 0.52 4.84
C ALA A 68 -4.32 0.51 5.39
N VAL A 69 -3.36 0.06 4.58
CA VAL A 69 -1.93 0.14 4.93
C VAL A 69 -1.52 1.58 5.20
N LEU A 70 -2.09 2.57 4.50
CA LEU A 70 -1.73 3.97 4.65
C LEU A 70 -2.59 4.74 5.67
N ALA A 71 -3.67 4.14 6.19
CA ALA A 71 -4.66 4.82 7.01
C ALA A 71 -4.43 4.70 8.52
N SER A 72 -3.56 3.79 8.98
CA SER A 72 -3.47 3.42 10.40
C SER A 72 -2.54 4.35 11.22
N ASP A 73 -2.68 5.66 11.09
CA ASP A 73 -2.02 6.65 11.96
C ASP A 73 -2.88 7.01 13.18
#